data_AF-A0A085WI50-F1
#
_entry.id   AF-A0A085WI50-F1
#
_cell.length_a   1.000
_cell.length_b   1.000
_cell.length_c   1.000
_cell.angle_alpha   90.00
_cell.angle_beta   90.00
_cell.angle_gamma   90.00
#
_symmetry.space_group_name_H-M   'P 1'
#
loop_
_entity.id
_entity.type
_entity.pdbx_description
1 polymer ?
#
loop_
_entity_poly.entity_id
_entity_poly.type
_entity_poly.pdbx_seq_one_letter_code
_entity_poly.pdbx_strand_id
1 'polypeptide(L)'
;MRELHWNDGDRLSLLIDDRHGVEENLWLRPGDTVVGVVPEYARGQKAAPPGTRFLGGKVYVVPEKTASGHPGRIIVKYERVKLPRQDELPVCFVVDTTADELKDGAGRTANGDAGLAVDWWP
;
A
#
# COMPACT_ATOMS: atom_id res chain seq x y z
N MET A 1 6.48 14.78 -3.11
CA MET A 1 5.01 14.99 -3.03
C MET A 1 4.52 16.24 -3.77
N ARG A 2 5.17 17.42 -3.63
CA ARG A 2 4.74 18.64 -4.36
C ARG A 2 4.61 18.50 -5.88
N GLU A 3 5.53 17.78 -6.52
CA GLU A 3 5.49 17.50 -7.98
C GLU A 3 4.29 16.65 -8.39
N LEU A 4 3.76 15.84 -7.46
CA LEU A 4 2.56 15.03 -7.65
C LEU A 4 1.28 15.81 -7.32
N HIS A 5 1.40 17.03 -6.77
CA HIS A 5 0.31 17.80 -6.18
C HIS A 5 -0.44 17.05 -5.08
N TRP A 6 0.24 16.16 -4.38
CA TRP A 6 -0.31 15.45 -3.21
C TRP A 6 0.03 16.21 -1.93
N ASN A 7 -0.89 16.22 -0.99
CA ASN A 7 -0.69 16.71 0.37
C ASN A 7 -0.31 15.56 1.30
N ASP A 8 0.37 15.90 2.40
CA ASP A 8 0.58 14.98 3.51
C ASP A 8 -0.79 14.51 4.05
N GLY A 9 -0.95 13.20 4.18
CA GLY A 9 -2.20 12.56 4.57
C GLY A 9 -3.19 12.30 3.43
N ASP A 10 -2.87 12.63 2.17
CA ASP A 10 -3.74 12.28 1.04
C ASP A 10 -3.92 10.76 0.96
N ARG A 11 -5.18 10.31 1.05
CA ARG A 11 -5.54 8.88 1.02
C ARG A 11 -5.83 8.42 -0.39
N LEU A 12 -5.13 7.37 -0.83
CA LEU A 12 -5.23 6.81 -2.18
C LEU A 12 -5.56 5.32 -2.13
N SER A 13 -6.36 4.85 -3.09
CA SER A 13 -6.81 3.46 -3.16
C SER A 13 -5.85 2.67 -4.04
N LEU A 14 -5.53 1.45 -3.65
CA LEU A 14 -4.62 0.59 -4.40
C LEU A 14 -4.89 -0.88 -4.14
N LEU A 15 -4.40 -1.72 -5.04
CA LEU A 15 -4.00 -3.08 -4.72
C LEU A 15 -2.61 -3.00 -4.09
N ILE A 16 -2.38 -3.70 -2.99
CA ILE A 16 -1.09 -3.78 -2.31
C ILE A 16 -0.05 -4.50 -3.19
N ASP A 17 -0.49 -5.53 -3.93
CA ASP A 17 0.36 -6.30 -4.83
C ASP A 17 -0.33 -6.56 -6.17
N ASP A 18 0.28 -6.10 -7.26
CA ASP A 18 -0.23 -6.19 -8.63
C ASP A 18 -0.24 -7.62 -9.20
N ARG A 19 0.38 -8.57 -8.49
CA ARG A 19 0.36 -10.00 -8.83
C ARG A 19 -0.96 -10.69 -8.49
N HIS A 20 -1.84 -10.03 -7.75
CA HIS A 20 -3.06 -10.60 -7.18
C HIS A 20 -4.31 -9.79 -7.53
N GLY A 21 -5.47 -10.45 -7.55
CA GLY A 21 -6.77 -9.81 -7.75
C GLY A 21 -7.22 -8.93 -6.57
N VAL A 22 -8.21 -8.08 -6.80
CA VAL A 22 -8.74 -7.14 -5.77
C VAL A 22 -9.37 -7.83 -4.57
N GLU A 23 -10.17 -8.88 -4.81
CA GLU A 23 -10.87 -9.64 -3.77
C GLU A 23 -10.00 -10.72 -3.11
N GLU A 24 -8.74 -10.84 -3.55
CA GLU A 24 -7.82 -11.82 -2.98
C GLU A 24 -7.26 -11.36 -1.63
N ASN A 25 -6.99 -12.33 -0.77
CA ASN A 25 -6.24 -12.09 0.45
C ASN A 25 -4.76 -12.41 0.19
N LEU A 26 -3.88 -11.53 0.66
CA LEU A 26 -2.44 -11.70 0.61
C LEU A 26 -1.94 -12.30 1.91
N TRP A 27 -0.90 -13.13 1.80
CA TRP A 27 -0.01 -13.46 2.90
C TRP A 27 1.30 -12.71 2.71
N LEU A 28 1.54 -11.70 3.54
CA LEU A 28 2.69 -10.82 3.42
C LEU A 28 3.68 -11.08 4.56
N ARG A 29 4.96 -11.19 4.23
CA ARG A 29 6.05 -11.45 5.18
C ARG A 29 7.00 -10.26 5.28
N PRO A 30 7.62 -10.01 6.45
CA PRO A 30 8.66 -9.01 6.56
C PRO A 30 9.77 -9.21 5.52
N GLY A 31 10.11 -8.14 4.81
CA GLY A 31 11.13 -8.17 3.76
C GLY A 31 10.62 -8.57 2.37
N ASP A 32 9.36 -8.98 2.22
CA ASP A 32 8.74 -9.12 0.91
C ASP A 32 8.78 -7.78 0.17
N THR A 33 8.96 -7.87 -1.14
CA THR A 33 8.86 -6.73 -2.04
C THR A 33 7.61 -6.85 -2.90
N VAL A 34 6.79 -5.81 -2.92
CA VAL A 34 5.53 -5.75 -3.68
C VAL A 34 5.44 -4.50 -4.54
N VAL A 35 4.58 -4.56 -5.55
CA VAL A 35 4.24 -3.41 -6.40
C VAL A 35 2.76 -3.11 -6.24
N GLY A 36 2.45 -1.93 -5.73
CA GLY A 36 1.07 -1.48 -5.60
C GLY A 36 0.56 -0.90 -6.91
N VAL A 37 -0.74 -1.01 -7.16
CA VAL A 37 -1.35 -0.41 -8.36
C VAL A 37 -2.72 0.18 -8.04
N VAL A 38 -2.98 1.40 -8.54
CA VAL A 38 -4.32 1.97 -8.46
C VAL A 38 -5.23 1.23 -9.45
N PRO A 39 -6.31 0.58 -8.99
CA PRO A 39 -7.13 -0.27 -9.84
C PRO A 39 -8.09 0.52 -10.73
N GLU A 40 -8.53 -0.09 -11.82
CA GLU A 40 -9.43 0.53 -12.83
C GLU A 40 -10.78 1.01 -12.29
N TYR A 41 -11.25 0.42 -11.20
CA TYR A 41 -12.52 0.81 -10.56
C TYR A 41 -12.37 2.05 -9.67
N ALA A 42 -11.16 2.46 -9.29
CA ALA A 42 -10.89 3.66 -8.48
C ALA A 42 -11.03 4.97 -9.28
N ARG A 43 -11.98 5.01 -10.21
CA ARG A 43 -12.24 6.17 -11.09
C ARG A 43 -12.62 7.37 -10.25
N GLY A 44 -11.99 8.52 -10.52
CA GLY A 44 -12.24 9.77 -9.79
C GLY A 44 -11.14 10.15 -8.79
N GLN A 45 -10.19 9.25 -8.52
CA GLN A 45 -8.99 9.58 -7.76
C GLN A 45 -8.02 10.41 -8.63
N LYS A 46 -8.23 11.72 -8.69
CA LYS A 46 -7.46 12.62 -9.56
C LYS A 46 -5.97 12.65 -9.24
N ALA A 47 -5.63 12.52 -7.95
CA ALA A 47 -4.24 12.55 -7.46
C ALA A 47 -3.43 11.35 -7.99
N ALA A 48 -4.02 10.16 -7.99
CA ALA A 48 -3.41 8.95 -8.53
C ALA A 48 -4.42 8.25 -9.44
N PRO A 49 -4.39 8.52 -10.76
CA PRO A 49 -5.33 7.89 -11.69
C PRO A 49 -5.10 6.37 -11.77
N PRO A 50 -6.10 5.60 -12.23
CA PRO A 50 -5.93 4.17 -12.48
C PRO A 50 -4.69 3.83 -13.31
N GLY A 51 -4.03 2.74 -12.96
CA GLY A 51 -2.75 2.32 -13.54
C GLY A 51 -1.52 3.03 -12.94
N THR A 52 -1.69 3.95 -11.99
CA THR A 52 -0.57 4.47 -11.19
C THR A 52 0.07 3.31 -10.42
N ARG A 53 1.39 3.14 -10.54
CA ARG A 53 2.15 2.06 -9.88
C ARG A 53 2.98 2.61 -8.73
N PHE A 54 2.90 1.97 -7.58
CA PHE A 54 3.75 2.23 -6.41
C PHE A 54 4.83 1.15 -6.34
N LEU A 55 6.09 1.56 -6.35
CA LEU A 55 7.24 0.68 -6.56
C LEU A 55 8.14 0.64 -5.31
N GLY A 56 8.90 -0.46 -5.20
CA GLY A 56 9.81 -0.67 -4.06
C GLY A 56 9.06 -0.86 -2.74
N GLY A 57 7.86 -1.46 -2.78
CA GLY A 57 7.04 -1.70 -1.61
C GLY A 57 7.72 -2.67 -0.65
N LYS A 58 8.10 -2.21 0.54
CA LYS A 58 8.70 -3.02 1.60
C LYS A 58 7.64 -3.38 2.63
N VAL A 59 7.51 -4.67 2.92
CA VAL A 59 6.55 -5.19 3.88
C VAL A 59 7.15 -5.27 5.28
N TYR A 60 6.37 -4.84 6.26
CA TYR A 60 6.59 -4.97 7.69
C TYR A 60 5.37 -5.63 8.32
N VAL A 61 5.58 -6.55 9.27
CA VAL A 61 4.49 -7.18 10.04
C VAL A 61 4.73 -6.90 11.51
N VAL A 62 3.74 -6.31 12.17
CA VAL A 62 3.76 -5.98 13.59
C VAL A 62 2.81 -6.94 14.32
N PRO A 63 3.32 -7.96 15.02
CA PRO A 63 2.50 -8.99 15.66
C PRO A 63 1.97 -8.52 17.02
N GLU A 64 1.35 -7.33 17.05
CA GLU A 64 0.75 -6.75 18.24
C GLU A 64 -0.76 -6.59 18.04
N LYS A 65 -1.54 -7.02 19.03
CA LYS A 65 -2.99 -6.96 18.97
C LYS A 65 -3.45 -5.52 18.83
N THR A 66 -4.26 -5.25 17.81
CA THR A 66 -4.80 -3.90 17.56
C THR A 66 -5.91 -3.56 18.55
N ALA A 67 -6.25 -2.27 18.67
CA ALA A 67 -7.40 -1.82 19.46
C ALA A 67 -8.73 -2.43 18.98
N SER A 68 -8.84 -2.73 17.68
CA SER A 68 -10.00 -3.42 17.08
C SER A 68 -9.99 -4.95 17.32
N GLY A 69 -8.94 -5.49 17.94
CA GLY A 69 -8.84 -6.88 18.33
C GLY A 69 -8.17 -7.80 17.29
N HIS A 70 -7.71 -7.28 16.16
CA HIS A 70 -6.95 -8.04 15.17
C HIS A 70 -5.59 -8.45 15.74
N PRO A 71 -5.05 -9.63 15.37
CA PRO A 71 -3.81 -10.15 15.94
C PRO A 71 -2.56 -9.32 15.62
N GLY A 72 -2.58 -8.49 14.58
CA GLY A 72 -1.43 -7.71 14.16
C GLY A 72 -1.76 -6.60 13.17
N ARG A 73 -0.71 -5.97 12.65
CA ARG A 73 -0.76 -5.00 11.56
C ARG A 73 0.22 -5.38 10.46
N ILE A 74 -0.10 -4.99 9.24
CA ILE A 74 0.79 -5.09 8.09
C ILE A 74 1.00 -3.68 7.56
N ILE A 75 2.26 -3.31 7.39
CA ILE A 75 2.63 -2.00 6.87
C ILE A 75 3.43 -2.23 5.59
N VAL A 76 3.05 -1.54 4.52
CA VAL A 76 3.77 -1.56 3.25
C VAL A 76 4.18 -0.15 2.89
N LYS A 77 5.49 0.08 2.79
CA LYS A 77 6.05 1.37 2.40
C LYS A 77 6.58 1.31 0.98
N TYR A 78 6.05 2.15 0.11
CA TYR A 78 6.53 2.33 -1.25
C TYR A 78 7.39 3.60 -1.34
N GLU A 79 8.48 3.49 -2.09
CA GLU A 79 9.52 4.53 -2.15
C GLU A 79 9.49 5.31 -3.47
N ARG A 80 8.77 4.79 -4.47
CA ARG A 80 8.63 5.41 -5.79
C ARG A 80 7.20 5.25 -6.30
N VAL A 81 6.79 6.16 -7.17
CA VAL A 81 5.52 6.09 -7.89
C VAL A 81 5.74 6.36 -9.37
N LYS A 82 4.95 5.71 -10.22
CA LYS A 82 4.89 5.96 -11.66
C LYS A 82 3.46 6.22 -12.06
N LEU A 83 3.14 7.46 -12.36
CA LEU A 83 1.84 7.81 -12.94
C LEU A 83 1.79 7.33 -14.40
N PRO A 84 0.59 7.02 -14.95
CA PRO A 84 0.44 6.64 -16.34
C PRO A 84 1.10 7.67 -17.27
N ARG A 85 2.01 7.20 -18.14
CA ARG A 85 2.74 8.01 -19.12
C ARG A 85 3.67 9.09 -18.53
N GLN A 86 4.04 8.95 -17.26
CA GLN A 86 5.04 9.81 -16.61
C GLN A 86 6.24 8.98 -16.15
N ASP A 87 7.34 9.67 -15.89
CA ASP A 87 8.54 9.05 -15.32
C ASP A 87 8.31 8.67 -13.85
N GLU A 88 9.20 7.83 -13.33
CA GLU A 88 9.18 7.45 -11.93
C GLU A 88 9.62 8.60 -11.03
N LEU A 89 8.89 8.84 -9.96
CA LEU A 89 9.15 9.89 -8.98
C LEU A 89 9.30 9.29 -7.58
N PRO A 90 10.17 9.86 -6.72
CA PRO A 90 10.27 9.43 -5.34
C PRO A 90 9.00 9.79 -4.55
N VAL A 91 8.58 8.89 -3.66
CA VAL A 91 7.44 9.09 -2.77
C VAL A 91 7.68 8.40 -1.43
N CYS A 92 6.94 8.79 -0.40
CA CYS A 92 6.72 7.95 0.76
C CYS A 92 5.22 7.68 0.84
N PHE A 93 4.81 6.51 0.35
CA PHE A 93 3.41 6.09 0.36
C PHE A 93 3.27 4.85 1.25
N VAL A 94 2.39 4.91 2.23
CA VAL A 94 2.30 3.89 3.28
C VAL A 94 0.90 3.30 3.32
N VAL A 95 0.80 2.00 3.16
CA VAL A 95 -0.38 1.23 3.52
C VAL A 95 -0.18 0.71 4.93
N ASP A 96 -1.14 0.96 5.80
CA ASP A 96 -1.10 0.54 7.19
C ASP A 96 -2.44 -0.10 7.52
N THR A 97 -2.46 -1.42 7.55
CA THR A 97 -3.68 -2.22 7.60
C THR A 97 -3.61 -3.27 8.70
N THR A 98 -4.76 -3.84 9.03
CA THR A 98 -4.86 -4.90 10.04
C THR A 98 -4.47 -6.24 9.45
N ALA A 99 -3.76 -7.07 10.21
CA ALA A 99 -3.61 -8.48 9.89
C ALA A 99 -4.81 -9.23 10.46
N ASP A 100 -5.64 -9.85 9.61
CA ASP A 100 -6.76 -10.69 10.05
C ASP A 100 -6.27 -11.98 10.72
N GLU A 101 -5.08 -12.42 10.32
CA GLU A 101 -4.45 -13.63 10.81
C GLU A 101 -2.93 -13.45 10.80
N LEU A 102 -2.24 -14.10 11.74
CA LEU A 102 -0.78 -14.20 11.77
C LEU A 102 -0.40 -15.68 11.74
N LYS A 103 0.49 -16.05 10.82
CA LYS A 103 0.96 -17.43 10.68
C LYS A 103 2.39 -17.47 10.16
N ASP A 104 3.25 -18.23 10.83
CA ASP A 104 4.66 -18.45 10.42
C ASP A 104 5.44 -17.15 10.16
N GLY A 105 5.14 -16.07 10.88
CA GLY A 105 5.74 -14.75 10.69
C GLY A 105 5.18 -13.91 9.53
N ALA A 106 4.14 -14.40 8.84
CA ALA A 106 3.37 -13.67 7.84
C ALA A 106 2.06 -13.13 8.44
N GLY A 107 1.54 -12.04 7.86
CA GLY A 107 0.20 -11.55 8.13
C GLY A 107 -0.73 -11.74 6.92
N ARG A 108 -2.00 -12.03 7.17
CA ARG A 108 -3.06 -12.09 6.15
C ARG A 108 -3.86 -10.79 6.11
N THR A 109 -4.05 -10.21 4.93
CA THR A 109 -4.90 -9.01 4.71
C THR A 109 -5.57 -9.06 3.32
N ALA A 110 -6.62 -8.27 3.12
CA ALA A 110 -7.16 -8.02 1.79
C ALA A 110 -6.13 -7.30 0.89
N ASN A 111 -6.10 -7.63 -0.41
CA ASN A 111 -5.21 -6.97 -1.36
C ASN A 111 -5.69 -5.55 -1.70
N GLY A 112 -7.00 -5.36 -1.90
CA GLY A 112 -7.59 -4.05 -2.10
C GLY A 112 -7.65 -3.26 -0.79
N ASP A 113 -6.94 -2.13 -0.74
CA ASP A 113 -6.92 -1.25 0.44
C ASP A 113 -6.68 0.22 0.02
N ALA A 114 -6.36 1.06 0.99
CA ALA A 114 -5.91 2.42 0.81
C ALA A 114 -4.66 2.71 1.62
N GLY A 115 -3.77 3.52 1.06
CA GLY A 115 -2.61 4.06 1.74
C GLY A 115 -2.64 5.57 1.82
N LEU A 116 -1.67 6.13 2.52
CA LEU A 116 -1.48 7.56 2.72
C LEU A 116 -0.18 8.00 2.07
N ALA A 117 -0.24 9.11 1.35
CA ALA A 117 0.94 9.87 0.98
C ALA A 117 1.43 10.62 2.23
N VAL A 118 2.68 10.41 2.65
CA VAL A 118 3.26 11.04 3.83
C VAL A 118 4.60 11.69 3.51
N ASP A 119 4.98 12.74 4.24
CA ASP A 119 6.30 13.36 4.08
C ASP A 119 7.43 12.44 4.55
N TRP A 120 7.17 11.59 5.55
CA TRP A 120 8.13 10.64 6.10
C TRP A 120 7.47 9.49 6.86
N TRP A 121 8.12 8.32 6.89
CA TRP A 121 7.74 7.16 7.70
C TRP A 121 9.00 6.49 8.30
N PRO A 122 9.07 6.31 9.64
CA PRO A 122 10.24 5.80 10.36
C PRO A 122 10.63 4.36 10.04
#